data_AF-L0DTS8-F1
#
_entry.id   AF-L0DTS8-F1
#
_cell.length_a   1.000
_cell.length_b   1.000
_cell.length_c   1.000
_cell.angle_alpha   90.00
_cell.angle_beta   90.00
_cell.angle_gamma   90.00
#
_symmetry.space_group_name_H-M   'P 1'
#
loop_
_entity.id
_entity.type
_entity.pdbx_description
1 polymer ?
#
loop_
_entity_poly.entity_id
_entity_poly.type
_entity_poly.pdbx_seq_one_letter_code
_entity_poly.pdbx_strand_id
1 'polypeptide(L)'
;MCLAALRQLGFRAQHRYIVFQVLPYTLGLGPEIWRVLDKCHHQRNLAEYEGMLDVDEQLFAELLRATATVLKTIEQRYPRQ
;
A
#
# COMPACT_ATOMS: atom_id res chain seq x y z
N MET A 1 -2.28 3.25 5.73
CA MET A 1 -0.94 3.17 6.36
C MET A 1 0.16 3.80 5.50
N CYS A 2 0.31 3.48 4.21
CA CYS A 2 1.34 4.09 3.35
C CYS A 2 1.25 5.64 3.28
N LEU A 3 0.04 6.20 3.24
CA LEU A 3 -0.16 7.65 3.27
C LEU A 3 0.30 8.29 4.59
N ALA A 4 0.19 7.58 5.73
CA ALA A 4 0.62 8.10 7.02
C ALA A 4 2.16 8.13 7.11
N ALA A 5 2.83 7.09 6.61
CA ALA A 5 4.29 7.06 6.50
C ALA A 5 4.83 8.15 5.56
N LEU A 6 4.18 8.34 4.40
CA LEU A 6 4.54 9.43 3.49
C LEU A 6 4.34 10.81 4.11
N ARG A 7 3.26 11.02 4.87
CA ARG A 7 3.03 12.27 5.58
C ARG A 7 4.07 12.53 6.67
N GLN A 8 4.51 11.49 7.39
CA GLN A 8 5.63 11.62 8.33
C GLN A 8 6.95 11.99 7.64
N LEU A 9 7.10 11.59 6.37
CA LEU A 9 8.22 11.96 5.51
C LEU A 9 8.04 13.29 4.76
N GLY A 10 6.99 14.07 5.05
CA GLY A 10 6.71 15.35 4.39
C GLY A 10 6.07 15.24 3.00
N PHE A 11 5.84 14.02 2.48
CA PHE A 11 5.19 13.80 1.19
C PHE A 11 3.66 13.90 1.30
N ARG A 12 3.06 14.76 0.45
CA ARG A 12 1.61 14.97 0.36
C ARG A 12 1.08 14.50 -0.99
N ALA A 13 0.94 13.20 -1.16
CA ALA A 13 0.38 12.63 -2.39
C ALA A 13 -1.15 12.83 -2.45
N GLN A 14 -1.63 13.48 -3.51
CA GLN A 14 -3.06 13.65 -3.79
C GLN A 14 -3.67 12.43 -4.49
N HIS A 15 -2.85 11.63 -5.19
CA HIS A 15 -3.27 10.40 -5.84
C HIS A 15 -2.62 9.16 -5.20
N ARG A 16 -3.44 8.18 -4.78
CA ARG A 16 -3.00 6.99 -4.02
C ARG A 16 -2.14 6.02 -4.81
N TYR A 17 -2.17 6.02 -6.14
CA TYR A 17 -1.27 5.19 -6.96
C TYR A 17 0.20 5.67 -6.88
N ILE A 18 0.42 6.99 -6.80
CA ILE A 18 1.76 7.59 -6.67
C ILE A 18 2.42 7.16 -5.35
N VAL A 19 1.62 6.95 -4.30
CA VAL A 19 2.08 6.51 -2.98
C VAL A 19 2.75 5.14 -3.02
N PHE A 20 2.29 4.26 -3.90
CA PHE A 20 2.85 2.91 -4.03
C PHE A 20 4.12 2.93 -4.87
N GLN A 21 4.16 3.72 -5.95
CA GLN A 21 5.33 3.81 -6.83
C GLN A 21 6.57 4.44 -6.17
N VAL A 22 6.41 5.19 -5.08
CA VAL A 22 7.54 5.76 -4.32
C VAL A 22 8.06 4.84 -3.20
N LEU A 23 7.45 3.67 -2.97
CA LEU A 23 7.89 2.70 -1.96
C LEU A 23 9.34 2.22 -2.16
N PRO A 24 9.84 1.99 -3.39
CA PRO A 24 11.25 1.64 -3.60
C PRO A 24 12.21 2.72 -3.11
N TYR A 25 11.85 4.00 -3.30
CA TYR A 25 12.72 5.13 -2.97
C TYR A 25 12.62 5.57 -1.51
N THR A 26 11.48 5.32 -0.86
CA THR A 26 11.22 5.75 0.54
C THR A 26 11.50 4.64 1.55
N LEU A 27 11.01 3.43 1.29
CA LEU A 27 11.10 2.28 2.19
C LEU A 27 12.00 1.16 1.66
N GLY A 28 12.53 1.27 0.44
CA GLY A 28 13.35 0.21 -0.16
C GLY A 28 12.55 -1.03 -0.56
N LEU A 29 11.23 -0.92 -0.67
CA LEU A 29 10.34 -2.04 -0.99
C LEU A 29 10.10 -2.12 -2.50
N GLY A 30 10.33 -3.29 -3.08
CA GLY A 30 10.33 -3.51 -4.52
C GLY A 30 8.93 -3.61 -5.15
N PRO A 31 8.88 -3.86 -6.47
CA PRO A 31 7.63 -3.96 -7.24
C PRO A 31 6.67 -5.05 -6.77
N GLU A 32 7.16 -6.10 -6.12
CA GLU A 32 6.37 -7.16 -5.52
C GLU A 32 5.39 -6.67 -4.45
N ILE A 33 5.75 -5.62 -3.70
CA ILE A 33 4.87 -5.07 -2.65
C ILE A 33 3.91 -4.05 -3.25
N TRP A 34 4.42 -3.09 -4.02
CA TRP A 34 3.60 -1.95 -4.43
C TRP A 34 2.55 -2.33 -5.47
N ARG A 35 2.82 -3.33 -6.32
CA ARG A 35 1.85 -3.83 -7.32
C ARG A 35 0.63 -4.50 -6.67
N VAL A 36 0.83 -5.23 -5.58
CA VAL A 36 -0.27 -5.84 -4.82
C VAL A 36 -1.17 -4.75 -4.25
N LEU A 37 -0.57 -3.71 -3.64
CA LEU A 37 -1.32 -2.59 -3.08
C LEU A 37 -2.12 -1.82 -4.16
N ASP A 38 -1.52 -1.61 -5.33
CA ASP A 38 -2.17 -0.96 -6.47
C ASP A 38 -3.33 -1.80 -7.05
N LYS A 39 -3.12 -3.11 -7.23
CA LYS A 39 -4.16 -4.05 -7.69
C LYS A 39 -5.36 -4.08 -6.75
N CYS A 40 -5.13 -4.21 -5.44
CA CYS A 40 -6.21 -4.18 -4.45
C CYS A 40 -6.94 -2.84 -4.42
N HIS A 41 -6.22 -1.73 -4.60
CA HIS A 41 -6.83 -0.40 -4.68
C HIS A 41 -7.72 -0.27 -5.92
N HIS A 42 -7.26 -0.74 -7.08
CA HIS A 42 -8.04 -0.73 -8.31
C HIS A 42 -9.30 -1.60 -8.19
N GLN A 43 -9.20 -2.81 -7.64
CA GLN A 43 -10.36 -3.66 -7.40
C GLN A 43 -11.37 -3.05 -6.42
N ARG A 44 -10.90 -2.44 -5.32
CA ARG A 44 -11.78 -1.72 -4.39
C ARG A 44 -12.55 -0.60 -5.09
N ASN A 45 -11.88 0.14 -5.98
CA ASN A 45 -12.54 1.19 -6.75
C ASN A 45 -13.57 0.59 -7.72
N LEU A 46 -13.23 -0.46 -8.47
CA LEU A 46 -14.17 -1.13 -9.38
C LEU A 46 -15.39 -1.67 -8.63
N ALA A 47 -15.19 -2.29 -7.48
CA ALA A 47 -16.27 -2.74 -6.59
C ALA A 47 -17.20 -1.60 -6.15
N GLU A 48 -16.65 -0.43 -5.78
CA GLU A 48 -17.45 0.75 -5.44
C GLU A 48 -18.27 1.28 -6.62
N TYR A 49 -17.79 1.10 -7.86
CA TYR A 49 -18.47 1.56 -9.08
C TYR A 49 -19.44 0.54 -9.69
N GLU A 50 -19.15 -0.76 -9.60
CA GLU A 50 -19.89 -1.83 -10.30
C GLU A 50 -20.70 -2.74 -9.36
N GLY A 51 -20.54 -2.61 -8.04
CA GLY A 51 -21.39 -3.27 -7.04
C GLY A 51 -21.18 -4.78 -6.85
N MET A 52 -20.27 -5.41 -7.60
CA MET A 52 -19.81 -6.79 -7.36
C MET A 52 -18.45 -6.78 -6.66
N LEU A 53 -18.39 -7.39 -5.47
CA LEU A 53 -17.15 -7.76 -4.78
C LEU A 53 -16.99 -9.27 -4.89
N ASP A 54 -16.28 -9.72 -5.92
CA ASP A 54 -15.69 -11.05 -5.89
C ASP A 54 -14.34 -10.93 -5.16
N VAL A 55 -14.32 -11.32 -3.88
CA VAL A 55 -13.15 -11.19 -3.02
C VAL A 55 -12.24 -12.38 -3.32
N ASP A 56 -11.19 -12.13 -4.09
CA ASP A 56 -10.10 -13.08 -4.28
C ASP A 56 -9.34 -13.27 -2.95
N GLU A 57 -9.59 -14.41 -2.28
CA GLU A 57 -8.96 -14.77 -1.00
C GLU A 57 -7.44 -14.78 -1.07
N GLN A 58 -6.87 -15.19 -2.22
CA GLN A 58 -5.43 -15.19 -2.42
C GLN A 58 -4.91 -13.76 -2.48
N LEU A 59 -5.58 -12.89 -3.22
CA LEU A 59 -5.23 -11.47 -3.29
C LEU A 59 -5.37 -10.79 -1.92
N PHE A 60 -6.38 -11.16 -1.12
CA PHE A 60 -6.53 -10.66 0.24
C PHE A 60 -5.37 -11.09 1.14
N ALA A 61 -4.93 -12.36 1.06
CA ALA A 61 -3.75 -12.84 1.78
C ALA A 61 -2.47 -12.12 1.33
N GLU A 62 -2.32 -11.83 0.03
CA GLU A 62 -1.21 -11.03 -0.50
C GLU A 62 -1.25 -9.58 0.03
N LEU A 63 -2.42 -8.96 0.10
CA LEU A 63 -2.61 -7.62 0.66
C LEU A 63 -2.18 -7.56 2.13
N LEU A 64 -2.58 -8.53 2.94
CA LEU A 64 -2.19 -8.62 4.36
C LEU A 64 -0.67 -8.74 4.50
N ARG A 65 -0.03 -9.60 3.71
CA ARG A 65 1.44 -9.75 3.70
C ARG A 65 2.13 -8.46 3.26
N ALA A 66 1.66 -7.82 2.19
CA ALA A 66 2.24 -6.57 1.69
C ALA A 66 2.14 -5.45 2.73
N THR A 67 0.98 -5.29 3.37
CA THR A 67 0.76 -4.26 4.39
C THR A 67 1.55 -4.51 5.68
N ALA A 68 1.71 -5.77 6.09
CA ALA A 68 2.57 -6.14 7.22
C ALA A 68 4.04 -5.81 6.95
N THR A 69 4.55 -6.11 5.76
CA THR A 69 5.92 -5.75 5.33
C THR A 69 6.13 -4.24 5.36
N VAL A 70 5.16 -3.47 4.84
CA VAL A 70 5.22 -2.00 4.89
C VAL A 70 5.27 -1.50 6.33
N LEU A 71 4.39 -2.00 7.20
CA LEU A 71 4.36 -1.58 8.61
C LEU A 71 5.68 -1.88 9.32
N LYS A 72 6.18 -3.11 9.20
CA LYS A 72 7.46 -3.52 9.78
C LYS A 72 8.61 -2.62 9.31
N THR A 73 8.65 -2.30 8.03
CA THR A 73 9.69 -1.44 7.46
C THR A 73 9.61 0.00 7.99
N ILE A 74 8.39 0.52 8.17
CA ILE A 74 8.17 1.83 8.80
C ILE A 74 8.65 1.80 10.26
N GLU A 75 8.28 0.80 11.03
CA GLU A 75 8.66 0.71 12.46
C GLU A 75 10.17 0.55 12.66
N GLN A 76 10.84 -0.19 11.77
CA GLN A 76 12.29 -0.32 11.77
C GLN A 76 13.01 0.99 11.43
N ARG A 77 12.45 1.76 10.49
CA ARG A 77 13.08 2.99 9.98
C ARG A 77 12.73 4.24 10.80
N TYR A 78 11.55 4.24 11.42
CA TYR A 78 10.99 5.32 12.22
C TYR A 78 10.37 4.75 13.52
N PRO A 79 11.20 4.28 14.46
CA PRO A 79 10.70 3.79 15.74
C PRO A 79 9.95 4.91 16.46
N ARG A 80 8.77 4.61 17.01
CA ARG A 80 8.02 5.58 17.81
C ARG A 80 8.84 5.88 19.08
N GLN A 81 9.11 7.16 19.32
CA GLN A 81 9.65 7.66 20.59
C GLN A 81 8.62 7.48 21.70
#